data_AF-A0A6J6V6J8-F1
#
_entry.id   AF-A0A6J6V6J8-F1
#
_cell.length_a   1.000
_cell.length_b   1.000
_cell.length_c   1.000
_cell.angle_alpha   90.00
_cell.angle_beta   90.00
_cell.angle_gamma   90.00
#
_symmetry.space_group_name_H-M   'P 1'
#
loop_
_entity.id
_entity.type
_entity.pdbx_description
1 polymer ?
#
loop_
_entity_poly.entity_id
_entity_poly.type
_entity_poly.pdbx_seq_one_letter_code
_entity_poly.pdbx_strand_id
1 'polypeptide(L)'
;MIGAALLAKKAVEKGLTSKPWVKTTLAPGSKVVTDYYDRSGLTPYMEKLGFNLVGYGCVTCIGNSGPLPIEISKAINENDLAVSAVLSGNRNFEGRISPDVKMNYLASPPLVVAYALTGTMDHDFEKDPIGNGSDGKAVYLKDIWPTTEEIDQVISTSISSEMFTKDYASVFEGDKRWKSLDTPTGNTFEWDKKSTYVRKPPYFDGMPKQPKAVTDIKGARVLAVLGDSVTTDHISPAGNIKADSPAGKYLAENGIDKADFNSYGSRRGNHEVMIRGTFANIRLKNLLLNGVEGGFTRNFLANGEQTTIYEASQAYINAAIPLVILAGKEYGSGSSRDWAAKGTALLGVRAVIAESFERIHRSNLIGMGVLPLQFKDGQSAATLGLDGSEEFTITGVEELNKGVTPKEVTVTAGDKTFKANLRIDTPGEADYYRHGGIMQYVLRSLLNK
;
A
#
# COMPACT_ATOMS: atom_id res chain seq x y z
N MET A 1 20.45 -1.94 14.62
CA MET A 1 21.12 -3.01 13.85
C MET A 1 22.23 -3.68 14.66
N ILE A 2 23.26 -2.96 15.14
CA ILE A 2 24.32 -3.54 16.00
C ILE A 2 23.75 -4.29 17.20
N GLY A 3 22.80 -3.72 17.95
CA GLY A 3 22.16 -4.43 19.06
C GLY A 3 21.50 -5.76 18.68
N ALA A 4 20.92 -5.88 17.48
CA ALA A 4 20.34 -7.16 17.03
C ALA A 4 21.41 -8.22 16.78
N ALA A 5 22.51 -7.80 16.16
CA ALA A 5 23.61 -8.70 15.84
C ALA A 5 24.44 -9.08 17.08
N LEU A 6 24.56 -8.19 18.08
CA LEU A 6 25.11 -8.53 19.39
C LEU A 6 24.20 -9.50 20.16
N LEU A 7 22.88 -9.31 20.13
CA LEU A 7 21.94 -10.27 20.72
C LEU A 7 22.08 -11.64 20.03
N ALA A 8 22.16 -11.67 18.70
CA ALA A 8 22.38 -12.89 17.93
C ALA A 8 23.71 -13.57 18.32
N LYS A 9 24.79 -12.81 18.46
CA LYS A 9 26.08 -13.30 18.93
C LYS A 9 25.98 -13.97 20.29
N LYS A 10 25.42 -13.28 21.28
CA LYS A 10 25.24 -13.82 22.64
C LYS A 10 24.36 -15.07 22.66
N ALA A 11 23.28 -15.08 21.90
CA ALA A 11 22.40 -16.24 21.78
C ALA A 11 23.13 -17.46 21.19
N VAL A 12 23.85 -17.27 20.09
CA VAL A 12 24.61 -18.33 19.41
C VAL A 12 25.74 -18.87 20.28
N GLU A 13 26.47 -18.01 20.99
CA GLU A 13 27.55 -18.40 21.91
C GLU A 13 27.02 -19.19 23.11
N LYS A 14 25.76 -18.96 23.48
CA LYS A 14 25.03 -19.77 24.47
C LYS A 14 24.43 -21.05 23.89
N GLY A 15 24.53 -21.30 22.57
CA GLY A 15 24.01 -22.51 21.93
C GLY A 15 22.53 -22.42 21.50
N LEU A 16 21.93 -21.23 21.51
CA LEU A 16 20.56 -21.02 21.05
C LEU A 16 20.49 -20.93 19.52
N THR A 17 19.34 -21.32 18.96
CA THR A 17 19.01 -21.21 17.53
C THR A 17 17.58 -20.71 17.36
N SER A 18 17.29 -20.08 16.22
CA SER A 18 15.92 -19.69 15.88
C SER A 18 15.04 -20.92 15.65
N LYS A 19 13.76 -20.82 16.01
CA LYS A 19 12.83 -21.95 15.83
C LYS A 19 12.63 -22.27 14.35
N PRO A 20 12.51 -23.55 13.98
CA PRO A 20 12.52 -23.97 12.58
C PRO A 20 11.28 -23.54 11.78
N TRP A 21 10.17 -23.19 12.45
CA TRP A 21 8.97 -22.67 11.81
C TRP A 21 9.01 -21.15 11.57
N VAL A 22 10.04 -20.45 12.04
CA VAL A 22 10.18 -19.01 11.86
C VAL A 22 10.92 -18.72 10.57
N LYS A 23 10.30 -17.95 9.66
CA LYS A 23 10.97 -17.41 8.49
C LYS A 23 11.72 -16.12 8.85
N THR A 24 13.04 -16.20 8.99
CA THR A 24 13.91 -15.06 9.29
C THR A 24 14.46 -14.42 8.01
N THR A 25 14.62 -13.09 8.01
CA THR A 25 15.15 -12.33 6.87
C THR A 25 15.90 -11.09 7.35
N LEU A 26 17.04 -10.75 6.72
CA LEU A 26 17.73 -9.48 6.90
C LEU A 26 17.73 -8.69 5.59
N ALA A 27 17.04 -7.53 5.59
CA ALA A 27 16.95 -6.63 4.44
C ALA A 27 17.40 -5.22 4.81
N PRO A 28 18.71 -4.90 4.69
CA PRO A 28 19.22 -3.59 5.04
C PRO A 28 18.82 -2.49 4.04
N GLY A 29 18.81 -1.25 4.51
CA GLY A 29 18.56 -0.08 3.65
C GLY A 29 19.74 0.31 2.76
N SER A 30 20.96 -0.12 3.09
CA SER A 30 22.19 0.17 2.33
C SER A 30 23.27 -0.88 2.60
N LYS A 31 24.31 -0.89 1.75
CA LYS A 31 25.49 -1.77 1.87
C LYS A 31 26.30 -1.52 3.14
N VAL A 32 26.38 -0.26 3.58
CA VAL A 32 27.01 0.17 4.85
C VAL A 32 26.64 -0.72 6.04
N VAL A 33 25.39 -1.23 6.10
CA VAL A 33 24.96 -2.13 7.18
C VAL A 33 25.69 -3.46 7.18
N THR A 34 25.85 -4.06 6.01
CA THR A 34 26.61 -5.30 5.84
C THR A 34 28.08 -5.04 6.12
N ASP A 35 28.64 -3.93 5.64
CA ASP A 35 30.04 -3.56 5.87
C ASP A 35 30.39 -3.45 7.36
N TYR A 36 29.56 -2.79 8.18
CA TYR A 36 29.84 -2.73 9.62
C TYR A 36 29.56 -4.04 10.35
N TYR A 37 28.68 -4.92 9.85
CA TYR A 37 28.51 -6.27 10.39
C TYR A 37 29.72 -7.15 10.09
N ASP A 38 30.27 -7.07 8.88
CA ASP A 38 31.46 -7.82 8.49
C ASP A 38 32.69 -7.34 9.26
N ARG A 39 32.88 -6.01 9.33
CA ARG A 39 33.99 -5.41 10.09
C ARG A 39 33.92 -5.69 11.59
N SER A 40 32.73 -5.80 12.16
CA SER A 40 32.54 -6.16 13.59
C SER A 40 32.55 -7.67 13.84
N GLY A 41 32.66 -8.49 12.79
CA GLY A 41 32.62 -9.95 12.91
C GLY A 41 31.25 -10.49 13.32
N LEU A 42 30.17 -9.72 13.13
CA LEU A 42 28.83 -10.05 13.60
C LEU A 42 27.97 -10.79 12.56
N THR A 43 28.30 -10.72 11.27
CA THR A 43 27.58 -11.39 10.17
C THR A 43 27.34 -12.89 10.41
N PRO A 44 28.35 -13.70 10.78
CA PRO A 44 28.17 -15.15 10.92
C PRO A 44 27.12 -15.54 11.98
N TYR A 45 26.94 -14.71 13.01
CA TYR A 45 25.96 -14.95 14.08
C TYR A 45 24.52 -14.69 13.61
N MET A 46 24.33 -13.67 12.77
CA MET A 46 23.04 -13.41 12.14
C MET A 46 22.64 -14.56 11.20
N GLU A 47 23.58 -15.01 10.36
CA GLU A 47 23.38 -16.11 9.42
C GLU A 47 23.07 -17.43 10.14
N LYS A 48 23.74 -17.72 11.27
CA LYS A 48 23.48 -18.92 12.08
C LYS A 48 22.07 -18.94 12.72
N LEU A 49 21.45 -17.78 12.92
CA LEU A 49 20.05 -17.64 13.30
C LEU A 49 19.08 -17.54 12.09
N GLY A 50 19.60 -17.73 10.88
CA GLY A 50 18.83 -17.69 9.63
C GLY A 50 18.57 -16.28 9.09
N PHE A 51 19.04 -15.22 9.75
CA PHE A 51 18.94 -13.84 9.29
C PHE A 51 19.96 -13.53 8.18
N ASN A 52 19.86 -14.28 7.09
CA ASN A 52 20.68 -14.09 5.90
C ASN A 52 20.29 -12.80 5.18
N LEU A 53 21.27 -12.17 4.53
CA LEU A 53 21.03 -11.02 3.65
C LEU A 53 20.17 -11.48 2.46
N VAL A 54 18.92 -10.99 2.41
CA VAL A 54 17.98 -11.33 1.31
C VAL A 54 17.94 -10.26 0.22
N GLY A 55 18.52 -9.09 0.48
CA GLY A 55 18.63 -8.00 -0.47
C GLY A 55 18.62 -6.62 0.18
N TYR A 56 18.98 -5.61 -0.60
CA TYR A 56 18.94 -4.20 -0.19
C TYR A 56 17.69 -3.54 -0.74
N GLY A 57 16.74 -3.19 0.14
CA GLY A 57 15.47 -2.60 -0.27
C GLY A 57 14.34 -2.87 0.73
N CYS A 58 13.11 -2.52 0.35
CA CYS A 58 11.97 -2.57 1.27
C CYS A 58 11.59 -3.99 1.72
N VAL A 59 11.68 -5.00 0.83
CA VAL A 59 11.38 -6.43 1.07
C VAL A 59 10.11 -6.60 1.94
N THR A 60 10.22 -7.19 3.13
CA THR A 60 9.10 -7.49 4.04
C THR A 60 8.32 -6.25 4.47
N CYS A 61 8.95 -5.07 4.58
CA CYS A 61 8.29 -3.83 5.01
C CYS A 61 7.17 -3.38 4.05
N ILE A 62 7.28 -3.72 2.75
CA ILE A 62 6.27 -3.43 1.73
C ILE A 62 5.39 -4.63 1.39
N GLY A 63 5.51 -5.74 2.12
CA GLY A 63 4.79 -6.98 1.85
C GLY A 63 5.45 -7.90 0.83
N ASN A 64 6.65 -7.56 0.34
CA ASN A 64 7.46 -8.45 -0.50
C ASN A 64 8.22 -9.45 0.39
N SER A 65 7.48 -10.17 1.23
CA SER A 65 8.01 -11.15 2.19
C SER A 65 8.29 -12.51 1.54
N GLY A 66 7.72 -12.77 0.35
CA GLY A 66 7.75 -14.08 -0.30
C GLY A 66 6.92 -15.14 0.44
N PRO A 67 6.71 -16.33 -0.15
CA PRO A 67 5.86 -17.35 0.45
C PRO A 67 6.45 -17.92 1.75
N LEU A 68 5.59 -18.32 2.69
CA LEU A 68 6.00 -19.25 3.76
C LEU A 68 6.23 -20.64 3.15
N PRO A 69 7.01 -21.52 3.83
CA PRO A 69 7.06 -22.94 3.47
C PRO A 69 5.66 -23.53 3.34
N ILE A 70 5.44 -24.35 2.30
CA ILE A 70 4.10 -24.86 1.94
C ILE A 70 3.42 -25.55 3.12
N GLU A 71 4.15 -26.38 3.86
CA GLU A 71 3.63 -27.10 5.04
C GLU A 71 3.16 -26.15 6.15
N ILE A 72 3.86 -25.02 6.34
CA ILE A 72 3.49 -24.01 7.35
C ILE A 72 2.24 -23.26 6.90
N SER A 73 2.20 -22.77 5.66
CA SER A 73 1.01 -22.09 5.11
C SER A 73 -0.21 -23.01 5.14
N LYS A 74 -0.05 -24.28 4.76
CA LYS A 74 -1.11 -25.30 4.84
C LYS A 74 -1.62 -25.47 6.27
N ALA A 75 -0.72 -25.68 7.23
CA ALA A 75 -1.09 -25.85 8.64
C ALA A 75 -1.84 -24.64 9.22
N ILE A 76 -1.40 -23.42 8.86
CA ILE A 76 -2.08 -22.17 9.26
C ILE A 76 -3.52 -22.14 8.75
N ASN A 77 -3.71 -22.39 7.45
CA ASN A 77 -5.01 -22.26 6.81
C ASN A 77 -5.97 -23.39 7.20
N GLU A 78 -5.51 -24.65 7.31
CA GLU A 78 -6.36 -25.80 7.67
C GLU A 78 -6.84 -25.76 9.14
N ASN A 79 -6.08 -25.13 10.03
CA ASN A 79 -6.39 -25.06 11.46
C ASN A 79 -6.83 -23.66 11.92
N ASP A 80 -7.04 -22.73 10.98
CA ASP A 80 -7.41 -21.34 11.23
C ASP A 80 -6.51 -20.61 12.26
N LEU A 81 -5.21 -20.92 12.26
CA LEU A 81 -4.28 -20.44 13.29
C LEU A 81 -4.12 -18.91 13.25
N ALA A 82 -4.10 -18.30 14.43
CA ALA A 82 -3.73 -16.90 14.61
C ALA A 82 -2.20 -16.78 14.71
N VAL A 83 -1.52 -16.64 13.58
CA VAL A 83 -0.05 -16.47 13.54
C VAL A 83 0.38 -15.01 13.44
N SER A 84 1.61 -14.75 13.88
CA SER A 84 2.20 -13.41 13.98
C SER A 84 3.41 -13.22 13.06
N ALA A 85 3.56 -12.01 12.53
CA ALA A 85 4.83 -11.52 12.01
C ALA A 85 5.38 -10.42 12.95
N VAL A 86 6.68 -10.48 13.23
CA VAL A 86 7.39 -9.45 13.99
C VAL A 86 8.40 -8.79 13.06
N LEU A 87 8.35 -7.47 12.93
CA LEU A 87 9.22 -6.75 12.01
C LEU A 87 9.69 -5.42 12.58
N SER A 88 10.92 -5.03 12.23
CA SER A 88 11.47 -3.71 12.49
C SER A 88 11.11 -2.70 11.39
N GLY A 89 9.85 -2.74 10.95
CA GLY A 89 9.27 -1.82 9.98
C GLY A 89 8.52 -0.67 10.64
N ASN A 90 7.62 -0.04 9.90
CA ASN A 90 6.82 1.10 10.40
C ASN A 90 5.31 0.96 10.18
N ARG A 91 4.85 -0.16 9.59
CA ARG A 91 3.44 -0.42 9.30
C ARG A 91 3.12 -1.90 9.45
N ASN A 92 1.99 -2.18 10.07
CA ASN A 92 1.56 -3.52 10.46
C ASN A 92 0.06 -3.76 10.19
N PHE A 93 -0.50 -3.10 9.17
CA PHE A 93 -1.88 -3.31 8.75
C PHE A 93 -2.14 -4.77 8.35
N GLU A 94 -3.37 -5.24 8.56
CA GLU A 94 -3.80 -6.59 8.20
C GLU A 94 -3.57 -6.88 6.71
N GLY A 95 -3.09 -8.09 6.40
CA GLY A 95 -2.83 -8.54 5.03
C GLY A 95 -1.67 -7.83 4.31
N ARG A 96 -0.96 -6.90 4.97
CA ARG A 96 0.17 -6.18 4.37
C ARG A 96 1.43 -7.01 4.28
N ILE A 97 1.78 -7.75 5.33
CA ILE A 97 3.10 -8.41 5.45
C ILE A 97 3.11 -9.76 4.73
N SER A 98 2.11 -10.59 4.98
CA SER A 98 1.92 -11.90 4.37
C SER A 98 0.43 -12.22 4.33
N PRO A 99 -0.08 -12.91 3.29
CA PRO A 99 -1.47 -13.37 3.24
C PRO A 99 -1.80 -14.39 4.34
N ASP A 100 -0.83 -15.15 4.82
CA ASP A 100 -1.02 -16.16 5.88
C ASP A 100 -1.05 -15.56 7.29
N VAL A 101 -0.72 -14.27 7.46
CA VAL A 101 -0.50 -13.65 8.77
C VAL A 101 -1.63 -12.67 9.12
N LYS A 102 -2.30 -12.94 10.24
CA LYS A 102 -3.37 -12.11 10.79
C LYS A 102 -2.84 -11.00 11.70
N MET A 103 -1.78 -11.27 12.47
CA MET A 103 -1.25 -10.34 13.47
C MET A 103 0.15 -9.86 13.10
N ASN A 104 0.39 -8.56 13.13
CA ASN A 104 1.68 -7.97 12.76
C ASN A 104 2.16 -7.03 13.86
N TYR A 105 3.37 -7.22 14.36
CA TYR A 105 3.93 -6.44 15.47
C TYR A 105 5.18 -5.69 15.03
N LEU A 106 5.18 -4.38 15.26
CA LEU A 106 6.37 -3.55 15.07
C LEU A 106 7.23 -3.64 16.32
N ALA A 107 8.51 -3.98 16.15
CA ALA A 107 9.44 -4.14 17.25
C ALA A 107 10.83 -3.62 16.87
N SER A 108 11.68 -3.37 17.86
CA SER A 108 13.07 -3.05 17.62
C SER A 108 13.80 -4.25 16.98
N PRO A 109 14.87 -4.05 16.18
CA PRO A 109 15.62 -5.15 15.59
C PRO A 109 16.07 -6.25 16.58
N PRO A 110 16.54 -5.94 17.81
CA PRO A 110 16.86 -6.97 18.80
C PRO A 110 15.66 -7.81 19.23
N LEU A 111 14.48 -7.21 19.39
CA LEU A 111 13.25 -7.95 19.71
C LEU A 111 12.82 -8.88 18.57
N VAL A 112 13.03 -8.49 17.31
CA VAL A 112 12.78 -9.38 16.17
C VAL A 112 13.64 -10.65 16.28
N VAL A 113 14.91 -10.51 16.66
CA VAL A 113 15.81 -11.67 16.89
C VAL A 113 15.32 -12.48 18.10
N ALA A 114 14.96 -11.83 19.21
CA ALA A 114 14.46 -12.51 20.41
C ALA A 114 13.21 -13.36 20.11
N TYR A 115 12.22 -12.80 19.40
CA TYR A 115 11.03 -13.54 18.99
C TYR A 115 11.30 -14.65 17.97
N ALA A 116 12.36 -14.55 17.18
CA ALA A 116 12.78 -15.65 16.32
C ALA A 116 13.38 -16.83 17.12
N LEU A 117 14.01 -16.55 18.28
CA LEU A 117 14.54 -17.57 19.19
C LEU A 117 13.41 -18.30 19.94
N THR A 118 12.39 -17.57 20.38
CA THR A 118 11.24 -18.18 21.08
C THR A 118 10.26 -18.83 20.11
N GLY A 119 10.09 -18.24 18.93
CA GLY A 119 9.17 -18.69 17.88
C GLY A 119 7.69 -18.45 18.19
N THR A 120 7.39 -17.68 19.23
CA THR A 120 6.03 -17.32 19.64
C THR A 120 6.00 -15.92 20.28
N MET A 121 4.90 -15.20 20.08
CA MET A 121 4.61 -13.95 20.79
C MET A 121 4.04 -14.18 22.20
N ASP A 122 3.54 -15.38 22.46
CA ASP A 122 3.03 -15.82 23.76
C ASP A 122 4.20 -16.30 24.63
N HIS A 123 4.98 -15.33 25.13
CA HIS A 123 6.19 -15.58 25.92
C HIS A 123 6.47 -14.39 26.85
N ASP A 124 6.65 -14.66 28.14
CA ASP A 124 7.03 -13.65 29.13
C ASP A 124 8.55 -13.59 29.26
N PHE A 125 9.19 -12.67 28.53
CA PHE A 125 10.66 -12.54 28.54
C PHE A 125 11.28 -12.22 29.92
N GLU A 126 10.48 -11.82 30.92
CA GLU A 126 10.96 -11.58 32.28
C GLU A 126 11.04 -12.89 33.09
N LYS A 127 10.11 -13.82 32.85
CA LYS A 127 9.93 -15.03 33.67
C LYS A 127 10.30 -16.32 32.96
N ASP A 128 10.17 -16.36 31.64
CA ASP A 128 10.35 -17.54 30.85
C ASP A 128 11.77 -17.56 30.24
N PRO A 129 12.46 -18.71 30.25
CA PRO A 129 13.72 -18.83 29.53
C PRO A 129 13.47 -18.93 28.01
N ILE A 130 14.36 -18.33 27.24
CA ILE A 130 14.37 -18.44 25.77
C ILE A 130 14.65 -19.90 25.34
N GLY A 131 15.50 -20.57 26.11
CA GLY A 131 15.85 -21.98 25.92
C GLY A 131 16.95 -22.40 26.87
N ASN A 132 17.41 -23.64 26.71
CA ASN A 132 18.57 -24.14 27.43
C ASN A 132 19.83 -23.89 26.60
N GLY A 133 20.86 -23.38 27.27
CA GLY A 133 22.17 -23.21 26.66
C GLY A 133 22.90 -24.53 26.43
N SER A 134 24.05 -24.49 25.77
CA SER A 134 24.90 -25.66 25.54
C SER A 134 25.42 -26.29 26.84
N ASP A 135 25.39 -25.55 27.95
CA ASP A 135 25.73 -26.02 29.30
C ASP A 135 24.52 -26.59 30.06
N GLY A 136 23.35 -26.67 29.41
CA GLY A 136 22.09 -27.16 29.99
C GLY A 136 21.38 -26.15 30.90
N LYS A 137 21.92 -24.95 31.10
CA LYS A 137 21.29 -23.92 31.95
C LYS A 137 20.24 -23.13 31.16
N ALA A 138 19.18 -22.73 31.87
CA ALA A 138 18.19 -21.82 31.34
C ALA A 138 18.83 -20.47 30.96
N VAL A 139 18.56 -19.99 29.75
CA VAL A 139 19.02 -18.69 29.24
C VAL A 139 17.81 -17.77 29.13
N TYR A 140 17.86 -16.64 29.80
CA TYR A 140 16.83 -15.60 29.78
C TYR A 140 17.20 -14.47 28.83
N LEU A 141 16.23 -13.63 28.44
CA LEU A 141 16.50 -12.48 27.59
C LEU A 141 17.58 -11.56 28.17
N LYS A 142 17.52 -11.31 29.48
CA LYS A 142 18.51 -10.49 30.21
C LYS A 142 19.94 -11.01 30.10
N ASP A 143 20.14 -12.31 29.88
CA ASP A 143 21.46 -12.93 29.79
C ASP A 143 22.12 -12.68 28.42
N ILE A 144 21.32 -12.37 27.41
CA ILE A 144 21.76 -12.17 26.02
C ILE A 144 21.45 -10.77 25.47
N TRP A 145 20.77 -9.93 26.25
CA TRP A 145 20.48 -8.56 25.85
C TRP A 145 21.78 -7.73 25.90
N PRO A 146 22.14 -7.03 24.81
CA PRO A 146 23.35 -6.21 24.81
C PRO A 146 23.14 -4.93 25.61
N THR A 147 24.17 -4.51 26.36
CA THR A 147 24.15 -3.21 27.03
C THR A 147 24.42 -2.08 26.04
N THR A 148 24.11 -0.85 26.44
CA THR A 148 24.41 0.34 25.64
C THR A 148 25.92 0.47 25.38
N GLU A 149 26.74 0.17 26.38
CA GLU A 149 28.20 0.26 26.30
C GLU A 149 28.76 -0.76 25.28
N GLU A 150 28.24 -1.99 25.27
CA GLU A 150 28.64 -3.00 24.28
C GLU A 150 28.27 -2.57 22.85
N ILE A 151 27.11 -1.94 22.67
CA ILE A 151 26.67 -1.41 21.38
C ILE A 151 27.59 -0.26 20.93
N ASP A 152 27.87 0.70 21.81
CA ASP A 152 28.68 1.87 21.51
C ASP A 152 30.14 1.51 21.22
N GLN A 153 30.68 0.50 21.92
CA GLN A 153 32.01 -0.03 21.65
C GLN A 153 32.10 -0.62 20.22
N VAL A 154 31.09 -1.37 19.78
CA VAL A 154 31.08 -1.89 18.41
C VAL A 154 30.89 -0.76 17.40
N ILE A 155 30.01 0.20 17.65
CA ILE A 155 29.79 1.35 16.75
C ILE A 155 31.09 2.11 16.54
N SER A 156 31.79 2.49 17.62
CA SER A 156 33.02 3.29 17.57
C SER A 156 34.18 2.58 16.85
N THR A 157 34.21 1.25 16.85
CA THR A 157 35.29 0.47 16.23
C THR A 157 34.97 0.00 14.79
N SER A 158 33.69 -0.10 14.43
CA SER A 158 33.25 -0.66 13.15
C SER A 158 32.66 0.35 12.17
N ILE A 159 32.17 1.50 12.62
CA ILE A 159 31.54 2.51 11.76
C ILE A 159 32.50 3.69 11.59
N SER A 160 32.81 4.05 10.35
CA SER A 160 33.67 5.19 10.05
C SER A 160 33.20 5.95 8.81
N SER A 161 33.61 7.22 8.68
CA SER A 161 33.15 8.10 7.59
C SER A 161 33.55 7.58 6.20
N GLU A 162 34.69 6.91 6.12
CA GLU A 162 35.28 6.37 4.89
C GLU A 162 34.39 5.28 4.28
N MET A 163 33.67 4.52 5.12
CA MET A 163 32.72 3.51 4.68
C MET A 163 31.60 4.13 3.84
N PHE A 164 31.04 5.26 4.32
CA PHE A 164 30.00 5.98 3.58
C PHE A 164 30.57 6.56 2.29
N THR A 165 31.73 7.22 2.35
CA THR A 165 32.36 7.79 1.15
C THR A 165 32.61 6.73 0.07
N LYS A 166 33.13 5.56 0.46
CA LYS A 166 33.41 4.44 -0.44
C LYS A 166 32.14 3.85 -1.05
N ASP A 167 31.13 3.55 -0.23
CA ASP A 167 29.91 2.88 -0.71
C ASP A 167 29.06 3.76 -1.61
N TYR A 168 28.98 5.06 -1.31
CA TYR A 168 28.19 6.00 -2.10
C TYR A 168 28.90 6.46 -3.37
N ALA A 169 30.23 6.34 -3.47
CA ALA A 169 30.98 6.70 -4.68
C ALA A 169 30.52 5.92 -5.93
N SER A 170 30.03 4.69 -5.75
CA SER A 170 29.62 3.80 -6.85
C SER A 170 28.11 3.52 -6.90
N VAL A 171 27.29 4.26 -6.14
CA VAL A 171 25.85 3.96 -5.97
C VAL A 171 25.07 3.96 -7.29
N PHE A 172 25.48 4.78 -8.26
CA PHE A 172 24.85 4.88 -9.58
C PHE A 172 25.50 4.01 -10.65
N GLU A 173 26.63 3.36 -10.36
CA GLU A 173 27.29 2.53 -11.37
C GLU A 173 26.44 1.31 -11.74
N GLY A 174 25.80 0.69 -10.75
CA GLY A 174 25.09 -0.57 -10.92
C GLY A 174 26.01 -1.75 -11.25
N ASP A 175 25.44 -2.96 -11.28
CA ASP A 175 26.18 -4.18 -11.64
C ASP A 175 26.22 -4.40 -13.17
N LYS A 176 26.81 -5.52 -13.60
CA LYS A 176 26.87 -5.89 -15.02
C LYS A 176 25.48 -5.95 -15.66
N ARG A 177 24.45 -6.40 -14.92
CA ARG A 177 23.07 -6.52 -15.43
C ARG A 177 22.49 -5.14 -15.70
N TRP A 178 22.66 -4.20 -14.76
CA TRP A 178 22.26 -2.80 -14.94
C TRP A 178 22.95 -2.15 -16.13
N LYS A 179 24.29 -2.25 -16.21
CA LYS A 179 25.08 -1.66 -17.30
C LYS A 179 24.80 -2.29 -18.67
N SER A 180 24.28 -3.53 -18.71
CA SER A 180 23.96 -4.23 -19.95
C SER A 180 22.55 -3.99 -20.48
N LEU A 181 21.73 -3.16 -19.81
CA LEU A 181 20.38 -2.85 -20.30
C LEU A 181 20.46 -1.94 -21.53
N ASP A 182 19.93 -2.42 -22.65
CA ASP A 182 19.77 -1.59 -23.84
C ASP A 182 18.89 -0.38 -23.52
N THR A 183 19.47 0.81 -23.68
CA THR A 183 18.78 2.08 -23.37
C THR A 183 18.48 2.81 -24.67
N PRO A 184 17.20 2.95 -25.06
CA PRO A 184 16.83 3.66 -26.27
C PRO A 184 17.32 5.11 -26.26
N THR A 185 17.74 5.62 -27.41
CA THR A 185 18.15 7.02 -27.58
C THR A 185 16.96 7.86 -28.05
N GLY A 186 16.60 8.92 -27.31
CA GLY A 186 15.55 9.85 -27.74
C GLY A 186 14.90 10.61 -26.57
N ASN A 187 14.10 11.62 -26.90
CA ASN A 187 13.40 12.46 -25.92
C ASN A 187 11.96 11.99 -25.62
N THR A 188 11.44 11.03 -26.39
CA THR A 188 10.08 10.51 -26.26
C THR A 188 10.10 9.00 -26.05
N PHE A 189 9.25 8.51 -25.16
CA PHE A 189 9.15 7.08 -24.86
C PHE A 189 8.39 6.34 -25.97
N GLU A 190 9.01 5.30 -26.54
CA GLU A 190 8.38 4.42 -27.53
C GLU A 190 7.51 3.37 -26.83
N TRP A 191 6.18 3.48 -27.01
CA TRP A 191 5.24 2.59 -26.36
C TRP A 191 5.12 1.26 -27.10
N ASP A 192 5.59 0.18 -26.47
CA ASP A 192 5.30 -1.18 -26.93
C ASP A 192 3.87 -1.60 -26.52
N LYS A 193 3.02 -1.86 -27.51
CA LYS A 193 1.63 -2.30 -27.31
C LYS A 193 1.52 -3.68 -26.65
N LYS A 194 2.57 -4.52 -26.76
CA LYS A 194 2.63 -5.85 -26.14
C LYS A 194 3.10 -5.80 -24.68
N SER A 195 3.64 -4.66 -24.23
CA SER A 195 4.13 -4.54 -22.87
C SER A 195 2.98 -4.71 -21.86
N THR A 196 3.20 -5.62 -20.90
CA THR A 196 2.34 -5.81 -19.74
C THR A 196 2.85 -5.07 -18.50
N TYR A 197 3.95 -4.32 -18.61
CA TYR A 197 4.56 -3.54 -17.53
C TYR A 197 4.41 -2.03 -17.70
N VAL A 198 4.55 -1.52 -18.92
CA VAL A 198 4.54 -0.08 -19.23
C VAL A 198 3.59 0.17 -20.39
N ARG A 199 2.47 0.86 -20.13
CA ARG A 199 1.45 1.18 -21.14
C ARG A 199 1.08 2.66 -21.10
N LYS A 200 0.83 3.24 -22.28
CA LYS A 200 0.43 4.65 -22.41
C LYS A 200 -0.89 4.88 -21.68
N PRO A 201 -0.93 5.66 -20.60
CA PRO A 201 -2.16 5.87 -19.86
C PRO A 201 -3.11 6.83 -20.58
N PRO A 202 -4.44 6.71 -20.35
CA PRO A 202 -5.45 7.48 -21.08
C PRO A 202 -5.68 8.90 -20.54
N TYR A 203 -4.83 9.40 -19.63
CA TYR A 203 -5.07 10.65 -18.89
C TYR A 203 -5.25 11.90 -19.76
N PHE A 204 -4.72 11.87 -20.99
CA PHE A 204 -4.73 12.99 -21.92
C PHE A 204 -5.58 12.72 -23.18
N ASP A 205 -6.25 11.57 -23.25
CA ASP A 205 -7.02 11.20 -24.43
C ASP A 205 -8.20 12.15 -24.61
N GLY A 206 -8.33 12.73 -25.81
CA GLY A 206 -9.36 13.72 -26.12
C GLY A 206 -9.29 15.01 -25.30
N MET A 207 -8.17 15.29 -24.62
CA MET A 207 -8.01 16.48 -23.78
C MET A 207 -8.02 17.77 -24.64
N PRO A 208 -8.97 18.70 -24.43
CA PRO A 208 -8.97 19.97 -25.14
C PRO A 208 -7.87 20.91 -24.65
N LYS A 209 -7.42 21.80 -25.55
CA LYS A 209 -6.40 22.82 -25.26
C LYS A 209 -6.80 23.71 -24.07
N GLN A 210 -8.06 24.15 -24.03
CA GLN A 210 -8.63 24.88 -22.90
C GLN A 210 -9.40 23.94 -21.97
N PRO A 211 -9.41 24.21 -20.64
CA PRO A 211 -10.19 23.41 -19.71
C PRO A 211 -11.68 23.47 -20.04
N LYS A 212 -12.37 22.33 -19.89
CA LYS A 212 -13.84 22.31 -19.92
C LYS A 212 -14.36 22.95 -18.63
N ALA A 213 -15.51 23.61 -18.70
CA ALA A 213 -16.17 24.12 -17.51
C ALA A 213 -16.45 22.98 -16.53
N VAL A 214 -16.25 23.25 -15.24
CA VAL A 214 -16.67 22.38 -14.15
C VAL A 214 -18.19 22.29 -14.19
N THR A 215 -18.74 21.08 -14.06
CA THR A 215 -20.19 20.86 -13.99
C THR A 215 -20.55 20.21 -12.67
N ASP A 216 -21.79 20.43 -12.23
CA ASP A 216 -22.37 19.65 -11.16
C ASP A 216 -22.42 18.15 -11.52
N ILE A 217 -22.47 17.28 -10.51
CA ILE A 217 -22.61 15.83 -10.71
C ILE A 217 -24.08 15.47 -10.56
N LYS A 218 -24.66 14.80 -11.55
CA LYS A 218 -26.07 14.40 -11.55
C LYS A 218 -26.17 12.92 -11.85
N GLY A 219 -27.15 12.24 -11.26
CA GLY A 219 -27.45 10.85 -11.57
C GLY A 219 -26.38 9.85 -11.13
N ALA A 220 -25.56 10.18 -10.13
CA ALA A 220 -24.46 9.30 -9.74
C ALA A 220 -24.94 8.10 -8.91
N ARG A 221 -24.26 6.96 -9.06
CA ARG A 221 -24.52 5.75 -8.27
C ARG A 221 -23.37 5.45 -7.32
N VAL A 222 -23.64 4.79 -6.21
CA VAL A 222 -22.59 4.40 -5.25
C VAL A 222 -21.86 3.16 -5.75
N LEU A 223 -20.53 3.27 -5.88
CA LEU A 223 -19.66 2.15 -6.21
C LEU A 223 -19.28 1.34 -4.96
N ALA A 224 -19.10 2.01 -3.83
CA ALA A 224 -18.76 1.36 -2.56
C ALA A 224 -19.21 2.21 -1.37
N VAL A 225 -19.62 1.54 -0.29
CA VAL A 225 -19.82 2.12 1.04
C VAL A 225 -18.79 1.51 1.95
N LEU A 226 -17.87 2.31 2.46
CA LEU A 226 -16.70 1.84 3.19
C LEU A 226 -16.72 2.36 4.63
N GLY A 227 -16.15 1.58 5.54
CA GLY A 227 -16.04 1.95 6.96
C GLY A 227 -14.90 2.93 7.25
N ASP A 228 -14.46 2.93 8.50
CA ASP A 228 -13.35 3.74 9.00
C ASP A 228 -11.97 3.18 8.58
N SER A 229 -10.97 4.06 8.59
CA SER A 229 -9.54 3.76 8.44
C SER A 229 -9.19 2.93 7.20
N VAL A 230 -9.92 3.17 6.10
CA VAL A 230 -9.63 2.56 4.79
C VAL A 230 -8.29 3.08 4.27
N THR A 231 -7.25 2.27 4.47
CA THR A 231 -5.91 2.57 3.97
C THR A 231 -5.81 2.59 2.44
N THR A 232 -4.78 3.26 1.92
CA THR A 232 -4.38 3.17 0.51
C THR A 232 -3.93 1.79 0.05
N ASP A 233 -3.61 0.86 0.97
CA ASP A 233 -3.41 -0.55 0.64
C ASP A 233 -4.73 -1.27 0.34
N HIS A 234 -5.85 -0.84 0.92
CA HIS A 234 -7.18 -1.30 0.53
C HIS A 234 -7.59 -0.75 -0.83
N ILE A 235 -7.35 0.54 -1.07
CA ILE A 235 -7.74 1.23 -2.31
C ILE A 235 -6.88 0.80 -3.50
N SER A 236 -5.57 0.64 -3.33
CA SER A 236 -4.64 0.26 -4.39
C SER A 236 -3.59 -0.69 -3.82
N PRO A 237 -3.88 -2.00 -3.66
CA PRO A 237 -2.92 -2.99 -3.16
C PRO A 237 -1.61 -2.97 -3.97
N ALA A 238 -0.51 -3.37 -3.32
CA ALA A 238 0.82 -3.45 -3.94
C ALA A 238 1.37 -4.88 -4.01
N GLY A 239 0.78 -5.82 -3.28
CA GLY A 239 1.24 -7.20 -3.15
C GLY A 239 0.78 -8.10 -4.30
N ASN A 240 0.61 -9.39 -3.99
CA ASN A 240 0.30 -10.45 -4.95
C ASN A 240 -1.02 -10.22 -5.71
N ILE A 241 -1.03 -10.63 -6.97
CA ILE A 241 -2.21 -10.63 -7.84
C ILE A 241 -2.81 -12.04 -7.82
N LYS A 242 -4.07 -12.17 -7.39
CA LYS A 242 -4.78 -13.46 -7.40
C LYS A 242 -5.14 -13.86 -8.83
N ALA A 243 -5.08 -15.16 -9.13
CA ALA A 243 -5.35 -15.70 -10.48
C ALA A 243 -6.79 -15.45 -10.95
N ASP A 244 -7.74 -15.56 -10.04
CA ASP A 244 -9.18 -15.35 -10.27
C ASP A 244 -9.61 -13.88 -10.21
N SER A 245 -8.72 -12.96 -9.84
CA SER A 245 -9.00 -11.52 -9.85
C SER A 245 -9.09 -10.95 -11.27
N PRO A 246 -9.78 -9.81 -11.48
CA PRO A 246 -9.83 -9.17 -12.79
C PRO A 246 -8.44 -8.92 -13.41
N ALA A 247 -7.47 -8.49 -12.60
CA ALA A 247 -6.09 -8.26 -13.03
C ALA A 247 -5.38 -9.57 -13.41
N GLY A 248 -5.61 -10.65 -12.66
CA GLY A 248 -5.07 -11.97 -12.95
C GLY A 248 -5.61 -12.54 -14.27
N LYS A 249 -6.93 -12.46 -14.48
CA LYS A 249 -7.56 -12.84 -15.75
C LYS A 249 -6.99 -12.06 -16.93
N TYR A 250 -6.87 -10.74 -16.81
CA TYR A 250 -6.26 -9.89 -17.85
C TYR A 250 -4.83 -10.30 -18.17
N LEU A 251 -3.99 -10.60 -17.16
CA LEU A 251 -2.62 -11.04 -17.39
C LEU A 251 -2.56 -12.39 -18.10
N ALA A 252 -3.41 -13.35 -17.69
CA ALA A 252 -3.50 -14.66 -18.33
C ALA A 252 -3.99 -14.56 -19.79
N GLU A 253 -4.99 -13.73 -20.07
CA GLU A 253 -5.48 -13.43 -21.42
C GLU A 253 -4.40 -12.80 -22.31
N ASN A 254 -3.41 -12.12 -21.71
CA ASN A 254 -2.23 -11.57 -22.40
C ASN A 254 -1.03 -12.54 -22.37
N GLY A 255 -1.25 -13.82 -22.09
CA GLY A 255 -0.23 -14.87 -22.19
C GLY A 255 0.83 -14.87 -21.09
N ILE A 256 0.53 -14.26 -19.93
CA ILE A 256 1.44 -14.26 -18.78
C ILE A 256 1.07 -15.43 -17.86
N ASP A 257 2.05 -16.23 -17.48
CA ASP A 257 1.84 -17.31 -16.52
C ASP A 257 1.69 -16.77 -15.09
N LYS A 258 0.96 -17.51 -14.25
CA LYS A 258 0.69 -17.11 -12.84
C LYS A 258 1.97 -16.80 -12.06
N ALA A 259 3.05 -17.53 -12.30
CA ALA A 259 4.34 -17.31 -11.65
C ALA A 259 4.95 -15.94 -12.00
N ASP A 260 4.64 -15.42 -13.19
CA ASP A 260 5.16 -14.17 -13.75
C ASP A 260 4.19 -12.99 -13.61
N PHE A 261 3.06 -13.17 -12.91
CA PHE A 261 2.16 -12.07 -12.58
C PHE A 261 2.87 -10.94 -11.83
N ASN A 262 3.84 -11.31 -11.00
CA ASN A 262 4.57 -10.41 -10.11
C ASN A 262 3.55 -9.73 -9.15
N SER A 263 3.87 -8.53 -8.65
CA SER A 263 3.01 -7.79 -7.72
C SER A 263 2.30 -6.61 -8.39
N TYR A 264 1.19 -6.14 -7.82
CA TYR A 264 0.55 -4.89 -8.25
C TYR A 264 1.55 -3.72 -8.23
N GLY A 265 2.46 -3.68 -7.24
CA GLY A 265 3.51 -2.66 -7.17
C GLY A 265 4.41 -2.63 -8.41
N SER A 266 4.76 -3.81 -8.94
CA SER A 266 5.57 -3.93 -10.16
C SER A 266 4.82 -3.52 -11.43
N ARG A 267 3.48 -3.59 -11.41
CA ARG A 267 2.60 -3.33 -12.55
C ARG A 267 2.12 -1.87 -12.62
N ARG A 268 2.66 -0.97 -11.79
CA ARG A 268 2.27 0.46 -11.72
C ARG A 268 2.45 1.24 -13.02
N GLY A 269 3.30 0.78 -13.95
CA GLY A 269 3.43 1.37 -15.29
C GLY A 269 2.30 0.96 -16.24
N ASN A 270 1.45 0.01 -15.86
CA ASN A 270 0.38 -0.54 -16.68
C ASN A 270 -0.99 -0.23 -16.05
N HIS A 271 -1.67 0.78 -16.58
CA HIS A 271 -2.96 1.20 -16.09
C HIS A 271 -4.05 0.11 -16.20
N GLU A 272 -3.99 -0.79 -17.19
CA GLU A 272 -4.97 -1.87 -17.34
C GLU A 272 -4.98 -2.80 -16.11
N VAL A 273 -3.79 -3.14 -15.60
CA VAL A 273 -3.65 -3.97 -14.40
C VAL A 273 -4.04 -3.18 -13.15
N MET A 274 -3.62 -1.92 -13.06
CA MET A 274 -3.83 -1.13 -11.85
C MET A 274 -5.30 -0.71 -11.66
N ILE A 275 -6.04 -0.42 -12.74
CA ILE A 275 -7.49 -0.16 -12.67
C ILE A 275 -8.19 -1.40 -12.14
N ARG A 276 -7.89 -2.57 -12.70
CA ARG A 276 -8.41 -3.88 -12.24
C ARG A 276 -8.02 -4.23 -10.81
N GLY A 277 -6.87 -3.73 -10.36
CA GLY A 277 -6.38 -3.87 -8.99
C GLY A 277 -6.94 -2.85 -8.00
N THR A 278 -7.65 -1.82 -8.47
CA THR A 278 -8.19 -0.78 -7.59
C THR A 278 -9.36 -1.34 -6.78
N PHE A 279 -9.30 -1.16 -5.46
CA PHE A 279 -10.17 -1.79 -4.46
C PHE A 279 -10.12 -3.33 -4.47
N ALA A 280 -9.11 -3.96 -5.08
CA ALA A 280 -9.00 -5.42 -5.17
C ALA A 280 -8.35 -6.08 -3.93
N ASN A 281 -8.17 -5.34 -2.84
CA ASN A 281 -7.58 -5.88 -1.63
C ASN A 281 -8.49 -6.95 -1.03
N ILE A 282 -7.91 -8.09 -0.65
CA ILE A 282 -8.64 -9.26 -0.13
C ILE A 282 -9.32 -9.03 1.22
N ARG A 283 -8.95 -7.97 1.94
CA ARG A 283 -9.53 -7.56 3.24
C ARG A 283 -10.42 -6.34 3.15
N LEU A 284 -10.67 -5.80 1.94
CA LEU A 284 -11.61 -4.69 1.79
C LEU A 284 -13.00 -5.13 2.23
N LYS A 285 -13.62 -4.33 3.10
CA LYS A 285 -15.00 -4.53 3.57
C LYS A 285 -15.88 -3.47 2.96
N ASN A 286 -16.74 -3.88 2.02
CA ASN A 286 -17.72 -3.01 1.39
C ASN A 286 -19.09 -3.28 2.02
N LEU A 287 -19.64 -2.27 2.69
CA LEU A 287 -20.88 -2.33 3.46
C LEU A 287 -22.14 -2.47 2.60
N LEU A 288 -22.00 -2.42 1.26
CA LEU A 288 -23.05 -2.84 0.32
C LEU A 288 -23.30 -4.36 0.32
N LEU A 289 -22.38 -5.14 0.91
CA LEU A 289 -22.41 -6.58 0.99
C LEU A 289 -22.36 -7.04 2.44
N ASN A 290 -23.00 -8.17 2.74
CA ASN A 290 -23.07 -8.72 4.09
C ASN A 290 -21.99 -9.78 4.30
N GLY A 291 -20.95 -9.44 5.08
CA GLY A 291 -19.91 -10.39 5.48
C GLY A 291 -18.94 -10.80 4.37
N VAL A 292 -18.92 -10.08 3.24
CA VAL A 292 -18.02 -10.36 2.11
C VAL A 292 -16.77 -9.49 2.22
N GLU A 293 -15.60 -10.13 2.30
CA GLU A 293 -14.30 -9.46 2.16
C GLU A 293 -13.77 -9.59 0.74
N GLY A 294 -13.08 -8.55 0.27
CA GLY A 294 -12.43 -8.53 -1.04
C GLY A 294 -12.90 -7.38 -1.92
N GLY A 295 -12.41 -7.37 -3.17
CA GLY A 295 -12.73 -6.34 -4.16
C GLY A 295 -14.09 -6.50 -4.82
N PHE A 296 -15.14 -6.65 -4.01
CA PHE A 296 -16.51 -6.89 -4.45
C PHE A 296 -17.42 -5.71 -4.13
N THR A 297 -18.48 -5.58 -4.92
CA THR A 297 -19.53 -4.59 -4.72
C THR A 297 -20.87 -5.09 -5.28
N ARG A 298 -21.90 -4.26 -5.13
CA ARG A 298 -23.24 -4.46 -5.65
C ARG A 298 -23.43 -3.64 -6.94
N ASN A 299 -23.75 -4.28 -8.06
CA ASN A 299 -24.05 -3.59 -9.32
C ASN A 299 -25.55 -3.34 -9.47
N PHE A 300 -25.99 -2.11 -9.21
CA PHE A 300 -27.40 -1.75 -9.29
C PHE A 300 -27.97 -1.69 -10.72
N LEU A 301 -27.14 -1.65 -11.77
CA LEU A 301 -27.60 -1.83 -13.15
C LEU A 301 -27.98 -3.28 -13.46
N ALA A 302 -27.50 -4.22 -12.65
CA ALA A 302 -27.80 -5.65 -12.73
C ALA A 302 -28.65 -6.09 -11.54
N ASN A 303 -29.69 -5.32 -11.19
CA ASN A 303 -30.60 -5.60 -10.06
C ASN A 303 -29.88 -5.78 -8.70
N GLY A 304 -28.70 -5.19 -8.57
CA GLY A 304 -27.88 -5.33 -7.36
C GLY A 304 -27.19 -6.69 -7.25
N GLU A 305 -26.83 -7.34 -8.36
CA GLU A 305 -25.98 -8.54 -8.31
C GLU A 305 -24.59 -8.22 -7.72
N GLN A 306 -24.03 -9.15 -6.95
CA GLN A 306 -22.66 -9.04 -6.45
C GLN A 306 -21.69 -9.29 -7.61
N THR A 307 -20.72 -8.39 -7.79
CA THR A 307 -19.67 -8.51 -8.81
C THR A 307 -18.38 -7.86 -8.31
N THR A 308 -17.30 -7.92 -9.08
CA THR A 308 -16.07 -7.20 -8.71
C THR A 308 -16.25 -5.69 -8.87
N ILE A 309 -15.51 -4.89 -8.09
CA ILE A 309 -15.52 -3.43 -8.23
C ILE A 309 -15.22 -3.01 -9.68
N TYR A 310 -14.25 -3.68 -10.32
CA TYR A 310 -13.86 -3.39 -11.69
C TYR A 310 -15.01 -3.65 -12.68
N GLU A 311 -15.65 -4.82 -12.63
CA GLU A 311 -16.75 -5.17 -13.53
C GLU A 311 -17.97 -4.25 -13.34
N ALA A 312 -18.34 -3.94 -12.08
CA ALA A 312 -19.37 -2.95 -11.80
C ALA A 312 -19.01 -1.57 -12.40
N SER A 313 -17.79 -1.11 -12.17
CA SER A 313 -17.34 0.19 -12.69
C SER A 313 -17.43 0.27 -14.21
N GLN A 314 -17.09 -0.81 -14.91
CA GLN A 314 -17.16 -0.85 -16.36
C GLN A 314 -18.60 -0.80 -16.87
N ALA A 315 -19.53 -1.46 -16.18
CA ALA A 315 -20.96 -1.37 -16.51
C ALA A 315 -21.47 0.07 -16.40
N TYR A 316 -21.11 0.79 -15.34
CA TYR A 316 -21.50 2.20 -15.16
C TYR A 316 -20.82 3.14 -16.17
N ILE A 317 -19.54 2.93 -16.48
CA ILE A 317 -18.82 3.69 -17.52
C ILE A 317 -19.52 3.51 -18.88
N ASN A 318 -19.88 2.27 -19.24
CA ASN A 318 -20.59 1.98 -20.49
C ASN A 318 -21.98 2.61 -20.54
N ALA A 319 -22.65 2.74 -19.39
CA ALA A 319 -23.94 3.43 -19.25
C ALA A 319 -23.81 4.96 -19.12
N ALA A 320 -22.59 5.51 -19.13
CA ALA A 320 -22.29 6.92 -18.89
C ALA A 320 -22.83 7.46 -17.55
N ILE A 321 -22.89 6.60 -16.53
CA ILE A 321 -23.36 6.94 -15.19
C ILE A 321 -22.17 7.25 -14.28
N PRO A 322 -22.09 8.45 -13.68
CA PRO A 322 -21.00 8.79 -12.77
C PRO A 322 -21.09 7.97 -11.48
N LEU A 323 -19.94 7.72 -10.86
CA LEU A 323 -19.87 6.97 -9.61
C LEU A 323 -19.45 7.85 -8.43
N VAL A 324 -19.89 7.48 -7.23
CA VAL A 324 -19.42 8.04 -5.95
C VAL A 324 -19.01 6.93 -4.98
N ILE A 325 -18.18 7.28 -4.00
CA ILE A 325 -17.84 6.41 -2.86
C ILE A 325 -18.31 7.09 -1.58
N LEU A 326 -18.92 6.34 -0.68
CA LEU A 326 -19.16 6.75 0.70
C LEU A 326 -18.11 6.10 1.60
N ALA A 327 -17.54 6.83 2.55
CA ALA A 327 -16.52 6.32 3.46
C ALA A 327 -16.68 6.87 4.88
N GLY A 328 -16.13 6.15 5.86
CA GLY A 328 -16.01 6.60 7.23
C GLY A 328 -14.85 7.59 7.45
N LYS A 329 -14.23 7.50 8.62
CA LYS A 329 -13.12 8.34 9.07
C LYS A 329 -11.79 7.88 8.48
N GLU A 330 -10.82 8.79 8.41
CA GLU A 330 -9.43 8.55 8.02
C GLU A 330 -9.29 7.86 6.65
N TYR A 331 -10.18 8.21 5.72
CA TYR A 331 -10.19 7.62 4.39
C TYR A 331 -8.88 7.95 3.64
N GLY A 332 -8.19 6.91 3.18
CA GLY A 332 -6.94 7.02 2.45
C GLY A 332 -5.67 7.05 3.32
N SER A 333 -5.71 6.45 4.51
CA SER A 333 -4.54 6.39 5.39
C SER A 333 -3.37 5.56 4.84
N GLY A 334 -2.17 5.80 5.37
CA GLY A 334 -0.98 5.03 5.05
C GLY A 334 -0.13 5.57 3.90
N SER A 335 0.00 4.82 2.81
CA SER A 335 0.99 5.07 1.74
C SER A 335 0.65 6.28 0.87
N SER A 336 1.66 7.02 0.42
CA SER A 336 1.50 8.16 -0.50
C SER A 336 1.20 7.77 -1.97
N ARG A 337 0.74 6.54 -2.23
CA ARG A 337 0.60 6.02 -3.61
C ARG A 337 -0.52 6.75 -4.34
N ASP A 338 -0.17 7.44 -5.42
CA ASP A 338 -1.12 8.18 -6.27
C ASP A 338 -2.09 7.27 -7.04
N TRP A 339 -1.72 6.00 -7.26
CA TRP A 339 -2.60 4.97 -7.83
C TRP A 339 -3.90 4.76 -7.06
N ALA A 340 -3.93 5.06 -5.74
CA ALA A 340 -5.17 5.08 -4.99
C ALA A 340 -6.17 6.14 -5.52
N ALA A 341 -5.69 7.27 -6.03
CA ALA A 341 -6.53 8.28 -6.67
C ALA A 341 -6.70 8.05 -8.19
N LYS A 342 -5.62 7.68 -8.90
CA LYS A 342 -5.69 7.38 -10.34
C LYS A 342 -6.65 6.24 -10.63
N GLY A 343 -6.56 5.16 -9.85
CA GLY A 343 -7.47 4.02 -9.93
C GLY A 343 -8.92 4.44 -9.68
N THR A 344 -9.17 5.16 -8.57
CA THR A 344 -10.50 5.68 -8.23
C THR A 344 -11.10 6.52 -9.38
N ALA A 345 -10.34 7.46 -9.93
CA ALA A 345 -10.78 8.28 -11.06
C ALA A 345 -11.05 7.44 -12.32
N LEU A 346 -10.17 6.48 -12.64
CA LEU A 346 -10.28 5.63 -13.83
C LEU A 346 -11.37 4.57 -13.72
N LEU A 347 -11.84 4.24 -12.52
CA LEU A 347 -13.09 3.49 -12.29
C LEU A 347 -14.35 4.35 -12.53
N GLY A 348 -14.21 5.62 -12.92
CA GLY A 348 -15.34 6.51 -13.19
C GLY A 348 -15.90 7.21 -11.95
N VAL A 349 -15.22 7.12 -10.80
CA VAL A 349 -15.62 7.83 -9.57
C VAL A 349 -15.36 9.33 -9.74
N ARG A 350 -16.41 10.13 -9.52
CA ARG A 350 -16.39 11.60 -9.65
C ARG A 350 -16.31 12.31 -8.30
N ALA A 351 -16.78 11.67 -7.23
CA ALA A 351 -16.67 12.19 -5.87
C ALA A 351 -16.49 11.08 -4.84
N VAL A 352 -15.80 11.40 -3.74
CA VAL A 352 -15.76 10.61 -2.52
C VAL A 352 -16.36 11.44 -1.40
N ILE A 353 -17.32 10.89 -0.67
CA ILE A 353 -17.97 11.52 0.49
C ILE A 353 -17.55 10.75 1.74
N ALA A 354 -16.71 11.36 2.58
CA ALA A 354 -16.14 10.70 3.76
C ALA A 354 -16.40 11.49 5.06
N GLU A 355 -16.31 10.84 6.21
CA GLU A 355 -16.34 11.57 7.50
C GLU A 355 -15.05 12.36 7.71
N SER A 356 -13.90 11.81 7.29
CA SER A 356 -12.63 12.54 7.23
C SER A 356 -11.66 11.89 6.24
N PHE A 357 -10.69 12.69 5.78
CA PHE A 357 -9.67 12.25 4.83
C PHE A 357 -8.26 12.37 5.42
N GLU A 358 -7.41 11.45 5.02
CA GLU A 358 -5.97 11.61 5.20
C GLU A 358 -5.35 12.56 4.19
N ARG A 359 -4.43 13.40 4.68
CA ARG A 359 -3.98 14.63 3.99
C ARG A 359 -3.48 14.37 2.58
N ILE A 360 -2.61 13.36 2.41
CA ILE A 360 -1.98 13.05 1.12
C ILE A 360 -3.02 12.49 0.14
N HIS A 361 -3.90 11.61 0.62
CA HIS A 361 -4.89 10.99 -0.26
C HIS A 361 -5.92 12.01 -0.76
N ARG A 362 -6.40 12.90 0.11
CA ARG A 362 -7.27 14.03 -0.27
C ARG A 362 -6.68 14.84 -1.43
N SER A 363 -5.42 15.26 -1.32
CA SER A 363 -4.75 16.03 -2.38
C SER A 363 -4.55 15.21 -3.65
N ASN A 364 -4.29 13.90 -3.55
CA ASN A 364 -4.20 13.03 -4.72
C ASN A 364 -5.54 12.89 -5.46
N LEU A 365 -6.67 12.80 -4.75
CA LEU A 365 -8.01 12.76 -5.35
C LEU A 365 -8.26 14.02 -6.20
N ILE A 366 -7.98 15.20 -5.63
CA ILE A 366 -8.10 16.48 -6.34
C ILE A 366 -7.18 16.52 -7.56
N GLY A 367 -5.93 16.05 -7.40
CA GLY A 367 -4.96 15.96 -8.49
C GLY A 367 -5.42 15.07 -9.65
N MET A 368 -6.37 14.16 -9.41
CA MET A 368 -6.99 13.31 -10.42
C MET A 368 -8.40 13.77 -10.84
N GLY A 369 -8.86 14.92 -10.37
CA GLY A 369 -10.18 15.46 -10.72
C GLY A 369 -11.36 14.79 -10.00
N VAL A 370 -11.11 14.12 -8.87
CA VAL A 370 -12.15 13.54 -8.00
C VAL A 370 -12.45 14.52 -6.86
N LEU A 371 -13.73 14.82 -6.62
CA LEU A 371 -14.17 15.72 -5.55
C LEU A 371 -14.07 15.04 -4.17
N PRO A 372 -13.24 15.53 -3.23
CA PRO A 372 -13.32 15.11 -1.84
C PRO A 372 -14.39 15.94 -1.12
N LEU A 373 -15.46 15.29 -0.71
CA LEU A 373 -16.54 15.88 0.08
C LEU A 373 -16.49 15.30 1.49
N GLN A 374 -16.60 16.16 2.50
CA GLN A 374 -16.66 15.72 3.88
C GLN A 374 -18.05 15.94 4.45
N PHE A 375 -18.61 14.93 5.12
CA PHE A 375 -19.82 15.11 5.92
C PHE A 375 -19.63 16.24 6.96
N LYS A 376 -20.74 16.88 7.38
CA LYS A 376 -20.69 17.81 8.52
C LYS A 376 -20.39 17.05 9.81
N ASP A 377 -19.88 17.77 10.81
CA ASP A 377 -19.57 17.18 12.10
C ASP A 377 -20.79 16.45 12.68
N GLY A 378 -20.59 15.18 13.08
CA GLY A 378 -21.65 14.31 13.59
C GLY A 378 -22.54 13.66 12.51
N GLN A 379 -22.29 13.91 11.22
CA GLN A 379 -22.96 13.23 10.11
C GLN A 379 -22.08 12.15 9.49
N SER A 380 -22.70 11.07 9.06
CA SER A 380 -22.12 9.99 8.25
C SER A 380 -23.18 9.39 7.33
N ALA A 381 -22.77 8.44 6.48
CA ALA A 381 -23.72 7.65 5.70
C ALA A 381 -24.77 6.97 6.61
N ALA A 382 -24.34 6.41 7.74
CA ALA A 382 -25.23 5.72 8.68
C ALA A 382 -26.21 6.67 9.37
N THR A 383 -25.76 7.83 9.87
CA THR A 383 -26.65 8.77 10.59
C THR A 383 -27.67 9.42 9.66
N LEU A 384 -27.33 9.55 8.37
CA LEU A 384 -28.22 10.06 7.33
C LEU A 384 -29.11 8.95 6.74
N GLY A 385 -28.91 7.68 7.11
CA GLY A 385 -29.65 6.55 6.54
C GLY A 385 -29.38 6.34 5.05
N LEU A 386 -28.14 6.57 4.61
CA LEU A 386 -27.66 6.30 3.26
C LEU A 386 -27.21 4.84 3.16
N ASP A 387 -27.93 4.02 2.42
CA ASP A 387 -27.59 2.60 2.23
C ASP A 387 -26.81 2.31 0.94
N GLY A 388 -26.67 3.33 0.08
CA GLY A 388 -25.95 3.29 -1.18
C GLY A 388 -26.78 2.85 -2.39
N SER A 389 -28.06 2.50 -2.19
CA SER A 389 -28.99 2.23 -3.29
C SER A 389 -29.50 3.50 -3.97
N GLU A 390 -29.28 4.67 -3.36
CA GLU A 390 -29.76 5.95 -3.83
C GLU A 390 -29.01 6.45 -5.08
N GLU A 391 -29.68 7.34 -5.80
CA GLU A 391 -29.04 8.18 -6.82
C GLU A 391 -28.59 9.50 -6.19
N PHE A 392 -27.37 9.93 -6.52
CA PHE A 392 -26.71 11.09 -5.95
C PHE A 392 -26.62 12.23 -6.96
N THR A 393 -27.00 13.42 -6.52
CA THR A 393 -26.78 14.69 -7.22
C THR A 393 -26.02 15.64 -6.30
N ILE A 394 -24.92 16.21 -6.80
CA ILE A 394 -24.04 17.15 -6.07
C ILE A 394 -24.06 18.48 -6.82
N THR A 395 -24.58 19.53 -6.17
CA THR A 395 -24.72 20.86 -6.76
C THR A 395 -23.94 21.95 -6.04
N GLY A 396 -23.63 23.01 -6.79
CA GLY A 396 -22.85 24.16 -6.33
C GLY A 396 -21.36 24.07 -6.64
N VAL A 397 -20.91 23.02 -7.32
CA VAL A 397 -19.51 22.85 -7.72
C VAL A 397 -19.15 23.81 -8.86
N GLU A 398 -20.13 24.18 -9.68
CA GLU A 398 -19.97 25.10 -10.83
C GLU A 398 -19.47 26.51 -10.44
N GLU A 399 -19.58 26.92 -9.18
CA GLU A 399 -19.03 28.18 -8.67
C GLU A 399 -17.50 28.29 -8.90
N LEU A 400 -16.80 27.16 -8.98
CA LEU A 400 -15.38 27.11 -9.34
C LEU A 400 -15.08 27.78 -10.68
N ASN A 401 -16.01 27.76 -11.64
CA ASN A 401 -15.83 28.42 -12.93
C ASN A 401 -15.74 29.95 -12.81
N LYS A 402 -16.24 30.52 -11.72
CA LYS A 402 -16.20 31.97 -11.42
C LYS A 402 -14.94 32.36 -10.64
N GLY A 403 -14.02 31.41 -10.40
CA GLY A 403 -12.83 31.62 -9.57
C GLY A 403 -13.12 31.60 -8.07
N VAL A 404 -14.31 31.16 -7.66
CA VAL A 404 -14.70 31.03 -6.25
C VAL A 404 -14.68 29.57 -5.86
N THR A 405 -13.90 29.22 -4.83
CA THR A 405 -13.95 27.87 -4.24
C THR A 405 -15.05 27.85 -3.18
N PRO A 406 -16.19 27.17 -3.42
CA PRO A 406 -17.25 27.09 -2.43
C PRO A 406 -16.75 26.27 -1.23
N LYS A 407 -17.08 26.71 -0.01
CA LYS A 407 -16.73 25.94 1.21
C LYS A 407 -17.55 24.66 1.34
N GLU A 408 -18.74 24.66 0.75
CA GLU A 408 -19.73 23.61 0.91
C GLU A 408 -20.52 23.42 -0.37
N VAL A 409 -21.02 22.20 -0.58
CA VAL A 409 -21.91 21.82 -1.69
C VAL A 409 -23.20 21.20 -1.13
N THR A 410 -24.25 21.18 -1.95
CA THR A 410 -25.49 20.45 -1.63
C THR A 410 -25.40 19.06 -2.22
N VAL A 411 -25.71 18.04 -1.42
CA VAL A 411 -25.82 16.65 -1.87
C VAL A 411 -27.28 16.20 -1.68
N THR A 412 -27.89 15.72 -2.75
CA THR A 412 -29.21 15.09 -2.74
C THR A 412 -29.02 13.61 -3.07
N ALA A 413 -29.49 12.73 -2.19
CA ALA A 413 -29.42 11.28 -2.31
C ALA A 413 -30.83 10.71 -2.13
N GLY A 414 -31.49 10.35 -3.24
CA GLY A 414 -32.91 10.00 -3.22
C GLY A 414 -33.77 11.13 -2.65
N ASP A 415 -34.47 10.85 -1.55
CA ASP A 415 -35.32 11.81 -0.82
C ASP A 415 -34.56 12.69 0.19
N LYS A 416 -33.27 12.41 0.43
CA LYS A 416 -32.45 13.07 1.45
C LYS A 416 -31.63 14.18 0.83
N THR A 417 -31.54 15.32 1.52
CA THR A 417 -30.67 16.43 1.11
C THR A 417 -29.86 16.93 2.29
N PHE A 418 -28.55 17.10 2.10
CA PHE A 418 -27.63 17.56 3.14
C PHE A 418 -26.51 18.43 2.54
N LYS A 419 -25.77 19.12 3.41
CA LYS A 419 -24.58 19.89 3.05
C LYS A 419 -23.33 19.07 3.33
N ALA A 420 -22.35 19.15 2.43
CA ALA A 420 -21.03 18.56 2.63
C ALA A 420 -19.96 19.63 2.44
N ASN A 421 -18.92 19.61 3.26
CA ASN A 421 -17.76 20.49 3.11
C ASN A 421 -16.99 20.08 1.85
N LEU A 422 -16.71 21.03 0.96
CA LEU A 422 -15.83 20.80 -0.18
C LEU A 422 -14.38 20.91 0.27
N ARG A 423 -13.66 19.79 0.24
CA ARG A 423 -12.28 19.71 0.76
C ARG A 423 -11.23 20.07 -0.28
N ILE A 424 -11.46 21.17 -1.00
CA ILE A 424 -10.45 21.87 -1.81
C ILE A 424 -9.92 23.01 -0.93
N ASP A 425 -8.74 22.80 -0.36
CA ASP A 425 -8.30 23.59 0.80
C ASP A 425 -7.38 24.76 0.38
N THR A 426 -6.94 24.80 -0.88
CA THR A 426 -6.04 25.86 -1.40
C THR A 426 -6.43 26.34 -2.80
N PRO A 427 -6.04 27.57 -3.21
CA PRO A 427 -6.25 28.05 -4.57
C PRO A 427 -5.62 27.16 -5.65
N GLY A 428 -4.40 26.65 -5.41
CA GLY A 428 -3.73 25.76 -6.37
C GLY A 428 -4.46 24.42 -6.56
N GLU A 429 -5.05 23.88 -5.50
CA GLU A 429 -5.92 22.70 -5.61
C GLU A 429 -7.18 22.98 -6.43
N ALA A 430 -7.76 24.18 -6.28
CA ALA A 430 -8.90 24.61 -7.10
C ALA A 430 -8.51 24.71 -8.58
N ASP A 431 -7.31 25.22 -8.89
CA ASP A 431 -6.78 25.29 -10.26
C ASP A 431 -6.59 23.90 -10.87
N TYR A 432 -6.05 22.95 -10.11
CA TYR A 432 -5.92 21.57 -10.56
C TYR A 432 -7.28 20.98 -10.91
N TYR A 433 -8.27 21.15 -10.02
CA TYR A 433 -9.61 20.62 -10.26
C TYR A 433 -10.28 21.25 -11.48
N ARG A 434 -10.21 22.58 -11.65
CA ARG A 434 -10.75 23.30 -12.83
C ARG A 434 -10.13 22.83 -14.14
N HIS A 435 -8.89 22.33 -14.09
CA HIS A 435 -8.21 21.77 -15.26
C HIS A 435 -8.48 20.29 -15.51
N GLY A 436 -9.27 19.64 -14.64
CA GLY A 436 -9.55 18.20 -14.69
C GLY A 436 -8.45 17.33 -14.07
N GLY A 437 -7.49 17.95 -13.35
CA GLY A 437 -6.38 17.29 -12.69
C GLY A 437 -5.06 18.05 -12.81
N ILE A 438 -4.09 17.69 -11.95
CA ILE A 438 -2.76 18.32 -11.89
C ILE A 438 -1.96 18.08 -13.17
N MET A 439 -2.07 16.89 -13.76
CA MET A 439 -1.34 16.55 -14.98
C MET A 439 -1.80 17.41 -16.17
N GLN A 440 -3.11 17.60 -16.31
CA GLN A 440 -3.74 18.44 -17.33
C GLN A 440 -3.42 19.92 -17.10
N TYR A 441 -3.41 20.36 -15.85
CA TYR A 441 -2.96 21.71 -15.47
C TYR A 441 -1.52 21.96 -15.91
N VAL A 442 -0.59 21.10 -15.49
CA VAL A 442 0.85 21.25 -15.80
C VAL A 442 1.09 21.25 -17.30
N LEU A 443 0.49 20.31 -18.05
CA LEU A 443 0.67 20.25 -19.51
C LEU A 443 0.21 21.54 -20.21
N ARG A 444 -0.96 22.09 -19.82
CA ARG A 444 -1.44 23.38 -20.38
C ARG A 444 -0.52 24.53 -19.99
N SER A 445 -0.01 24.56 -18.76
CA SER A 445 0.92 25.60 -18.30
C SER A 445 2.26 25.58 -19.05
N LEU A 446 2.72 24.41 -19.50
CA LEU A 446 3.92 24.29 -20.33
C LEU A 446 3.72 24.80 -21.77
N LEU A 447 2.49 24.75 -22.30
CA LEU A 447 2.17 25.28 -23.63
C LEU A 447 2.06 26.82 -23.68
N ASN A 448 1.91 27.45 -22.51
CA ASN A 448 1.77 28.90 -22.36
C ASN A 448 3.07 29.58 -21.90
N LYS A 449 4.15 28.81 -21.70
CA LYS A 449 5.51 29.31 -21.58
C LYS A 449 6.16 29.33 -22.95
#